data_AF-B9XPD1-F1
#
_entry.id   AF-B9XPD1-F1
#
_cell.length_a   1.000
_cell.length_b   1.000
_cell.length_c   1.000
_cell.angle_alpha   90.00
_cell.angle_beta   90.00
_cell.angle_gamma   90.00
#
_symmetry.space_group_name_H-M   'P 1'
#
loop_
_entity.id
_entity.type
_entity.pdbx_description
1 polymer ?
#
loop_
_entity_poly.entity_id
_entity_poly.type
_entity_poly.pdbx_seq_one_letter_code
_entity_poly.pdbx_strand_id
1 'polypeptide(L)' 'MPEGYCVKCKAKKEIVEAVEETMKNGRKAIKGKCPTCGTVMFKILGGKAVNTPATPAPAKTSPAN' A
#
# COMPACT_ATOMS: atom_id res chain seq x y z
N MET A 1 -2.48 9.71 2.01
CA MET A 1 -1.87 8.57 1.28
C MET A 1 -1.13 7.69 2.28
N PRO A 2 -0.97 6.38 2.05
CA PRO A 2 -0.26 5.53 2.99
C PRO A 2 1.23 5.89 3.03
N GLU A 3 1.69 6.42 4.16
CA GLU A 3 3.11 6.75 4.35
C GLU A 3 3.91 5.52 4.78
N GLY A 4 5.03 5.26 4.10
CA GLY A 4 5.96 4.17 4.35
C GLY A 4 7.36 4.68 4.66
N TYR A 5 8.12 3.90 5.41
CA TYR A 5 9.53 4.19 5.63
C TYR A 5 10.37 3.58 4.51
N CYS A 6 11.06 4.42 3.76
CA CYS A 6 11.97 3.98 2.73
C CYS A 6 13.34 3.68 3.34
N VAL A 7 13.76 2.41 3.34
CA VAL A 7 15.09 2.02 3.86
C VAL A 7 16.25 2.61 3.06
N LYS A 8 16.04 2.87 1.76
CA LYS A 8 17.03 3.50 0.88
C LYS A 8 17.15 5.00 1.11
N CYS A 9 16.02 5.68 1.28
CA CYS A 9 16.02 7.12 1.55
C CYS A 9 16.19 7.45 3.05
N LYS A 10 16.11 6.43 3.93
CA LYS A 10 16.09 6.55 5.39
C LYS A 10 15.12 7.62 5.89
N ALA A 11 13.97 7.72 5.21
CA ALA A 11 12.99 8.76 5.44
C ALA A 11 11.58 8.19 5.28
N LYS A 12 10.63 8.79 5.99
CA LYS A 12 9.20 8.54 5.78
C LYS A 12 8.75 9.26 4.52
N LYS A 13 8.12 8.52 3.61
CA LYS A 13 7.62 9.04 2.34
C LYS A 13 6.27 8.42 2.03
N GLU A 14 5.51 9.07 1.16
CA GLU A 14 4.28 8.49 0.65
C GLU A 14 4.59 7.25 -0.21
N ILE A 15 3.79 6.19 -0.05
CA ILE A 15 3.87 5.00 -0.87
C ILE A 15 3.05 5.27 -2.13
N VAL A 16 3.71 5.29 -3.28
CA VAL A 16 3.03 5.33 -4.59
C VAL A 16 2.67 3.93 -5.04
N GLU A 17 1.65 3.79 -5.88
CA GLU A 17 1.11 2.48 -6.30
C GLU A 17 0.75 1.59 -5.09
N ALA A 18 0.18 2.19 -4.04
CA ALA A 18 -0.22 1.48 -2.84
C ALA A 18 -1.40 0.53 -3.14
N VAL A 19 -1.11 -0.77 -3.08
CA VAL A 19 -2.05 -1.88 -3.26
C VAL A 19 -2.17 -2.64 -1.96
N GLU A 20 -3.41 -2.81 -1.50
CA GLU A 20 -3.69 -3.65 -0.34
C GLU A 20 -3.64 -5.13 -0.71
N GLU A 21 -2.77 -5.88 -0.04
CA GLU A 21 -2.62 -7.31 -0.19
C GLU A 21 -2.76 -7.98 1.18
N THR A 22 -3.51 -9.08 1.22
CA THR A 22 -3.65 -9.88 2.44
C THR A 22 -2.59 -10.98 2.40
N MET A 23 -1.65 -10.94 3.35
CA MET A 23 -0.61 -11.97 3.44
C MET A 23 -1.24 -13.31 3.84
N LYS A 24 -0.55 -14.41 3.49
CA LYS A 24 -0.95 -15.79 3.85
C LYS A 24 -1.21 -15.99 5.36
N ASN A 25 -0.65 -15.12 6.20
CA ASN A 25 -0.81 -15.16 7.66
C ASN A 25 -2.03 -14.37 8.17
N GLY A 26 -2.97 -14.00 7.28
CA GLY A 26 -4.20 -13.27 7.61
C GLY A 26 -4.01 -11.78 7.95
N ARG A 27 -2.78 -11.25 7.79
CA ARG A 27 -2.46 -9.85 8.07
C ARG A 27 -2.62 -9.00 6.81
N LYS A 28 -3.22 -7.82 6.96
CA LYS A 28 -3.32 -6.82 5.89
C LYS A 28 -2.00 -6.07 5.75
N ALA A 29 -1.53 -5.92 4.53
CA ALA A 29 -0.37 -5.12 4.20
C ALA A 29 -0.67 -4.26 2.97
N ILE A 30 -0.11 -3.07 2.93
CA ILE A 30 -0.07 -2.24 1.73
C ILE A 30 1.29 -2.46 1.08
N LYS A 31 1.30 -2.95 -0.15
CA LYS A 31 2.48 -3.03 -1.01
C LYS A 31 2.48 -1.82 -1.94
N GLY A 32 3.60 -1.13 -2.07
CA GLY A 32 3.74 -0.11 -3.10
C GLY A 32 5.21 0.23 -3.31
N LYS A 33 5.50 1.44 -3.79
CA LYS A 33 6.85 1.86 -4.17
C LYS A 33 7.22 3.21 -3.60
N CYS A 34 8.52 3.46 -3.53
CA CYS A 34 9.08 4.77 -3.24
C CYS A 34 8.96 5.71 -4.45
N PRO A 35 8.37 6.91 -4.31
CA PRO A 35 8.34 7.89 -5.40
C PRO A 35 9.71 8.42 -5.78
N THR A 36 10.70 8.30 -4.88
CA THR A 36 12.04 8.87 -5.12
C THR A 36 13.08 7.86 -5.58
N CYS A 37 13.05 6.63 -5.07
CA CYS A 37 14.05 5.61 -5.42
C CYS A 37 13.44 4.36 -6.06
N GLY A 38 12.12 4.35 -6.33
CA GLY A 38 11.41 3.24 -6.96
C GLY A 38 11.37 1.94 -6.14
N THR A 39 11.95 1.92 -4.94
CA THR A 39 12.10 0.69 -4.15
C THR A 39 10.76 0.25 -3.60
N VAL A 40 10.48 -1.05 -3.70
CA VAL A 40 9.25 -1.64 -3.18
C VAL A 40 9.23 -1.47 -1.67
N MET A 41 8.14 -0.90 -1.16
CA MET A 41 7.86 -0.71 0.26
C MET A 41 6.61 -1.49 0.65
N PHE A 42 6.63 -1.99 1.88
CA PHE A 42 5.49 -2.66 2.49
C PHE A 42 5.13 -1.96 3.80
N LYS A 43 3.85 -1.60 3.97
CA LYS A 43 3.29 -1.08 5.21
C LYS A 43 2.33 -2.11 5.77
N ILE A 44 2.68 -2.73 6.88
CA ILE A 44 1.82 -3.68 7.56
C ILE A 44 0.76 -2.88 8.32
N LEU A 45 -0.51 -3.06 7.96
CA LEU A 45 -1.64 -2.52 8.71
C LEU A 45 -1.92 -3.49 9.85
N GLY A 46 -1.15 -3.37 10.93
CA GLY A 46 -1.27 -4.20 12.12
C GLY A 46 -2.58 -3.91 12.85
N GLY A 47 -3.57 -4.78 12.68
CA GLY A 47 -4.80 -4.81 13.47
C GLY A 47 -5.30 -6.25 13.54
N LYS A 48 -5.76 -6.69 14.72
CA LYS A 48 -6.50 -7.95 14.88
C LYS A 48 -7.54 -8.05 13.78
N ALA A 49 -7.68 -9.23 13.19
CA ALA A 49 -8.68 -9.59 12.19
C ALA A 49 -10.01 -8.85 12.44
N VAL A 50 -10.18 -7.70 11.80
CA VAL A 50 -11.48 -7.06 11.66
C VAL A 50 -11.85 -7.29 10.22
N ASN A 51 -12.90 -8.10 10.06
CA ASN A 51 -13.62 -8.24 8.82
C ASN A 51 -14.12 -6.86 8.41
N THR A 52 -13.33 -6.15 7.59
CA THR A 52 -13.82 -5.06 6.77
C THR A 52 -13.12 -5.15 5.43
N PRO A 53 -13.82 -5.55 4.35
CA PRO A 53 -13.32 -5.39 2.99
C PRO A 53 -13.35 -3.91 2.65
N ALA A 54 -12.43 -3.13 3.20
CA ALA A 54 -12.21 -1.74 2.82
C ALA A 54 -11.23 -1.73 1.65
N THR A 55 -11.74 -2.10 0.49
CA THR A 55 -11.20 -1.72 -0.82
C THR A 55 -10.92 -0.21 -0.85
N PRO A 56 -9.68 0.27 -1.07
CA PRO A 56 -9.50 1.49 -1.81
C PRO A 56 -9.29 1.05 -3.26
N ALA A 57 -10.38 0.96 -4.00
CA ALA A 57 -10.30 0.98 -5.44
C ALA A 57 -9.65 2.33 -5.80
N PRO A 58 -8.48 2.39 -6.45
CA PRO A 58 -8.28 3.51 -7.33
C PRO A 58 -9.28 3.25 -8.46
N ALA A 59 -10.34 4.03 -8.51
CA ALA A 59 -11.25 4.08 -9.63
C ALA A 59 -10.43 4.27 -10.92
N LYS A 60 -10.13 3.18 -11.61
CA LYS A 60 -9.93 3.16 -13.05
C LYS A 60 -11.28 2.92 -13.67
N THR A 61 -12.17 3.90 -13.56
CA THR A 61 -13.28 4.02 -14.50
C THR A 61 -12.76 4.81 -15.69
N SER A 62 -12.27 4.09 -16.69
CA SER A 62 -12.34 4.56 -18.06
C SER A 62 -13.81 4.84 -18.41
N PRO A 63 -14.06 5.84 -19.26
CA PRO A 63 -14.81 5.57 -20.48
C PRO A 63 -14.04 6.18 -21.67
N ALA A 64 -13.67 5.40 -22.70
CA ALA A 64 -14.49 5.12 -23.87
C ALA A 64 -14.96 6.39 -24.60
N ASN A 65 -14.25 6.76 -25.67
CA ASN A 65 -14.81 7.21 -26.95
C ASN A 65 -13.77 6.94 -28.04
#